data_AF-A0A1I3DL40-F1
#
_entry.id   AF-A0A1I3DL40-F1
#
_cell.length_a   1.000
_cell.length_b   1.000
_cell.length_c   1.000
_cell.angle_alpha   90.00
_cell.angle_beta   90.00
_cell.angle_gamma   90.00
#
_symmetry.space_group_name_H-M   'P 1'
#
loop_
_entity.id
_entity.type
_entity.pdbx_description
1 polymer ?
#
loop_
_entity_poly.entity_id
_entity_poly.type
_entity_poly.pdbx_seq_one_letter_code
_entity_poly.pdbx_strand_id
1 'polypeptide(L)'
;MTLLDNPRATTTDDTGWAGFTAGPSQHGHDVRDLIQRNYTPFTDDASFLTGATDRTLALWARLTEMFPRERALGVYDVDPTTPASITAHAPGYIDQPSETIVGLQTHASLKRAIMPFGGWRTPGSRYCPFIRWARTSGIAWPFRIRCTACYRPIPRCRSGCGPSSAPAASRRSG
;
A
#
# COMPACT_ATOMS: atom_id res chain seq x y z
N MET A 1 -13.38 36.69 -1.40
CA MET A 1 -13.48 35.53 -0.49
C MET A 1 -12.31 34.62 -0.81
N THR A 2 -11.13 35.01 -0.33
CA THR A 2 -9.83 34.42 -0.68
C THR A 2 -9.59 33.17 0.16
N LEU A 3 -9.31 32.07 -0.54
CA LEU A 3 -8.85 30.79 -0.01
C LEU A 3 -7.42 30.91 0.53
N LEU A 4 -7.22 31.54 1.69
CA LEU A 4 -5.92 31.58 2.38
C LEU A 4 -5.99 31.31 3.88
N ASP A 5 -7.05 30.67 4.38
CA ASP A 5 -7.07 30.14 5.74
C ASP A 5 -7.09 28.62 5.66
N ASN A 6 -5.91 28.02 5.44
CA ASN A 6 -5.68 26.63 5.75
C ASN A 6 -5.16 26.57 7.19
N PRO A 7 -5.99 26.27 8.21
CA PRO A 7 -5.55 26.12 9.58
C PRO A 7 -4.84 24.77 9.71
N ARG A 8 -3.68 24.62 9.06
CA ARG A 8 -2.74 23.57 9.43
C ARG A 8 -2.23 23.91 10.82
N ALA A 9 -2.89 23.32 11.80
CA ALA A 9 -2.40 22.99 13.14
C ALA A 9 -1.12 23.72 13.53
N THR A 10 -1.28 24.91 14.12
CA THR A 10 -0.27 25.50 14.98
C THR A 10 -0.29 24.73 16.31
N THR A 11 0.18 23.48 16.30
CA THR A 11 0.57 22.78 17.53
C THR A 11 2.07 23.03 17.69
N THR A 12 2.41 24.20 18.22
CA THR A 12 3.76 24.53 18.69
C THR A 12 4.00 23.78 20.01
N ASP A 13 3.91 22.46 19.99
CA ASP A 13 4.56 21.63 21.00
C ASP A 13 5.89 21.21 20.38
N ASP A 14 6.94 21.97 20.67
CA ASP A 14 8.34 21.74 20.26
C ASP A 14 8.95 20.47 20.90
N THR A 15 8.10 19.53 21.31
CA THR A 15 8.45 18.31 22.05
C THR A 15 9.03 17.22 21.14
N GLY A 16 8.67 17.22 19.85
CA GLY A 16 9.17 16.22 18.90
C GLY A 16 10.67 16.32 18.62
N TRP A 17 11.28 17.48 18.91
CA TRP A 17 12.72 17.73 18.74
C TRP A 17 13.53 17.55 20.04
N ALA A 18 12.86 17.24 21.16
CA ALA A 18 13.53 17.13 22.45
C ALA A 18 14.63 16.05 22.43
N GLY A 19 15.85 16.44 22.84
CA GLY A 19 17.01 15.54 22.87
C GLY A 19 17.75 15.37 21.53
N PHE A 20 17.24 15.93 20.43
CA PHE A 20 17.98 15.95 19.16
C PHE A 20 18.95 17.14 19.07
N THR A 21 20.11 16.89 18.48
CA THR A 21 21.10 17.91 18.12
C THR A 21 20.54 18.82 17.03
N ALA A 22 20.55 20.13 17.26
CA ALA A 22 20.04 21.13 16.32
C ALA A 22 20.80 21.13 14.98
N GLY A 23 20.11 21.47 13.90
CA GLY A 23 20.67 21.47 12.54
C GLY A 23 19.70 21.91 11.45
N PRO A 24 20.15 21.97 10.19
CA PRO A 24 19.33 22.32 9.02
C PRO A 24 18.02 21.55 8.91
N SER A 25 18.00 20.31 9.40
CA SER A 25 16.81 19.46 9.46
C SER A 25 15.63 20.04 10.26
N GLN A 26 15.87 21.00 11.17
CA GLN A 26 14.81 21.72 11.89
C GLN A 26 14.15 22.83 11.05
N HIS A 27 14.80 23.26 9.98
CA HIS A 27 14.36 24.38 9.14
C HIS A 27 14.10 23.97 7.68
N GLY A 28 14.25 22.69 7.36
CA GLY A 28 14.03 22.13 6.02
C GLY A 28 13.89 20.61 6.04
N HIS A 29 13.52 20.03 4.91
CA HIS A 29 13.38 18.58 4.77
C HIS A 29 14.75 17.92 4.51
N ASP A 30 15.53 17.70 5.56
CA ASP A 30 16.82 16.99 5.47
C ASP A 30 16.92 15.84 6.49
N VAL A 31 16.39 14.69 6.10
CA VAL A 31 16.44 13.47 6.93
C VAL A 31 17.88 12.93 7.08
N ARG A 32 18.76 13.22 6.11
CA ARG A 32 20.15 12.76 6.17
C ARG A 32 20.91 13.47 7.28
N ASP A 33 20.80 14.80 7.33
CA ASP A 33 21.38 15.63 8.39
C ASP A 33 20.88 15.20 9.78
N LEU A 34 19.56 14.98 9.91
CA LEU A 34 18.95 14.50 11.14
C LEU A 34 19.59 13.19 11.64
N ILE A 35 19.71 12.19 10.76
CA ILE A 35 20.28 10.89 11.13
C ILE A 35 21.74 11.06 11.53
N GLN A 36 22.56 11.70 10.68
CA GLN A 36 24.01 11.81 10.90
C GLN A 36 24.37 12.52 12.21
N ARG A 37 23.56 13.49 12.64
CA ARG A 37 23.80 14.21 13.91
C ARG A 37 23.39 13.46 15.16
N ASN A 38 22.51 12.46 15.05
CA ASN A 38 21.79 11.92 16.21
C ASN A 38 21.85 10.39 16.36
N TYR A 39 22.30 9.66 15.33
CA TYR A 39 22.52 8.23 15.49
C TYR A 39 23.76 7.98 16.35
N THR A 40 23.67 6.98 17.23
CA THR A 40 24.83 6.46 17.95
C THR A 40 25.25 5.16 17.27
N PRO A 41 26.46 5.08 16.67
CA PRO A 41 26.98 3.83 16.15
C PRO A 41 27.00 2.76 17.25
N PHE A 42 26.41 1.60 16.98
CA PHE A 42 26.43 0.45 17.88
C PHE A 42 27.41 -0.59 17.33
N THR A 43 28.49 -0.87 18.07
CA THR A 43 29.58 -1.78 17.67
C THR A 43 29.67 -3.06 18.51
N ASP A 44 28.77 -3.21 19.49
CA ASP A 44 28.76 -4.36 20.39
C ASP A 44 27.94 -5.52 19.82
N ASP A 45 27.74 -6.57 20.62
CA ASP A 45 27.05 -7.79 20.21
C ASP A 45 25.53 -7.77 20.50
N ALA A 46 24.85 -8.87 20.17
CA ALA A 46 23.40 -9.02 20.27
C ALA A 46 22.88 -9.32 21.70
N SER A 47 23.72 -9.31 22.73
CA SER A 47 23.34 -9.67 24.11
C SER A 47 22.28 -8.75 24.74
N PHE A 48 22.15 -7.51 24.27
CA PHE A 48 21.12 -6.57 24.74
C PHE A 48 19.72 -6.88 24.19
N LEU A 49 19.59 -7.76 23.18
CA LEU A 49 18.31 -8.05 22.55
C LEU A 49 17.36 -8.73 23.54
N THR A 50 16.13 -8.23 23.57
CA THR A 50 15.05 -8.81 24.37
C THR A 50 14.13 -9.66 23.48
N GLY A 51 13.61 -10.75 24.04
CA GLY A 51 12.67 -11.63 23.35
C GLY A 51 11.31 -10.97 23.05
N ALA A 52 10.49 -11.68 22.28
CA ALA A 52 9.13 -11.24 21.99
C ALA A 52 8.25 -11.26 23.24
N THR A 53 7.37 -10.26 23.36
CA THR A 53 6.36 -10.23 24.44
C THR A 53 5.25 -11.25 24.19
N ASP A 54 4.55 -11.69 25.24
CA ASP A 54 3.40 -12.59 25.13
C ASP A 54 2.33 -12.07 24.16
N ARG A 55 2.12 -10.75 24.18
CA ARG A 55 1.23 -10.04 23.26
C ARG A 55 1.66 -10.17 21.80
N THR A 56 2.96 -10.05 21.53
CA THR A 56 3.53 -10.26 20.19
C THR A 56 3.37 -11.71 19.76
N LEU A 57 3.63 -12.67 20.65
CA LEU A 57 3.50 -14.09 20.36
C LEU A 57 2.04 -14.48 20.08
N ALA A 58 1.09 -13.94 20.84
CA ALA A 58 -0.34 -14.17 20.65
C ALA A 58 -0.85 -13.60 19.31
N LEU A 59 -0.45 -12.36 18.98
CA LEU A 59 -0.76 -11.74 17.68
C LEU A 59 -0.18 -12.57 16.53
N TRP A 60 1.08 -13.00 16.66
CA TRP A 60 1.76 -13.79 15.64
C TRP A 60 1.11 -15.17 15.45
N ALA A 61 0.68 -15.83 16.53
CA ALA A 61 -0.01 -17.10 16.46
C ALA A 61 -1.32 -16.99 15.66
N ARG A 62 -2.15 -15.98 15.96
CA ARG A 62 -3.41 -15.72 15.23
C ARG A 62 -3.17 -15.49 13.74
N LEU A 63 -2.14 -14.71 13.38
CA LEU A 63 -1.80 -14.47 11.98
C LEU A 63 -1.31 -15.76 11.30
N THR A 64 -0.46 -16.53 11.99
CA THR A 64 0.18 -17.73 11.43
C THR A 64 -0.83 -18.84 11.14
N GLU A 65 -1.89 -18.97 11.96
CA GLU A 65 -3.00 -19.90 11.74
C GLU A 65 -3.75 -19.65 10.42
N MET A 66 -3.69 -18.43 9.87
CA MET A 66 -4.34 -18.08 8.60
C MET A 66 -3.52 -18.53 7.37
N PHE A 67 -2.19 -18.70 7.50
CA PHE A 67 -1.31 -19.03 6.37
C PHE A 67 -1.57 -20.40 5.72
N PRO A 68 -1.90 -21.49 6.46
CA PRO A 68 -2.31 -22.75 5.83
C PRO A 68 -3.48 -22.56 4.86
N ARG A 69 -4.48 -21.75 5.25
CA ARG A 69 -5.64 -21.44 4.40
C ARG A 69 -5.24 -20.59 3.20
N GLU A 70 -4.41 -19.57 3.38
CA GLU A 70 -3.90 -18.79 2.24
C GLU A 70 -3.12 -19.66 1.25
N ARG A 71 -2.26 -20.56 1.73
CA ARG A 71 -1.49 -21.46 0.86
C ARG A 71 -2.38 -22.41 0.07
N ALA A 72 -3.46 -22.92 0.67
CA ALA A 72 -4.42 -23.78 -0.03
C ALA A 72 -5.21 -23.02 -1.12
N LEU A 73 -5.56 -21.75 -0.87
CA LEU A 73 -6.35 -20.93 -1.79
C LEU A 73 -5.49 -20.12 -2.78
N GLY A 74 -4.20 -19.97 -2.52
CA GLY A 74 -3.27 -19.05 -3.19
C GLY A 74 -3.44 -17.58 -2.78
N VAL A 75 -4.64 -17.18 -2.35
CA VAL A 75 -4.99 -15.86 -1.79
C VAL A 75 -6.01 -16.07 -0.68
N TYR A 76 -5.81 -15.42 0.47
CA TYR A 76 -6.72 -15.58 1.61
C TYR A 76 -8.10 -14.97 1.35
N ASP A 77 -8.15 -13.68 1.01
CA ASP A 77 -9.36 -12.95 0.64
C ASP A 77 -9.01 -11.73 -0.24
N VAL A 78 -10.00 -11.20 -0.95
CA VAL A 78 -9.87 -10.00 -1.79
C VAL A 78 -11.09 -9.11 -1.58
N ASP A 79 -10.91 -7.79 -1.60
CA ASP A 79 -12.03 -6.83 -1.69
C ASP A 79 -12.36 -6.53 -3.17
N PRO A 80 -13.44 -7.11 -3.74
CA PRO A 80 -13.81 -6.86 -5.13
C PRO A 80 -14.54 -5.54 -5.34
N THR A 81 -15.01 -4.91 -4.27
CA THR A 81 -15.95 -3.79 -4.31
C THR A 81 -15.31 -2.44 -4.05
N THR A 82 -14.18 -2.41 -3.36
CA THR A 82 -13.53 -1.17 -2.93
C THR A 82 -12.23 -0.96 -3.71
N PRO A 83 -12.17 0.02 -4.64
CA PRO A 83 -10.94 0.38 -5.30
C PRO A 83 -9.97 0.99 -4.29
N ALA A 84 -8.74 0.47 -4.27
CA ALA A 84 -7.74 0.92 -3.32
C ALA A 84 -7.37 2.40 -3.53
N SER A 85 -7.43 3.17 -2.45
CA SER A 85 -6.91 4.54 -2.31
C SER A 85 -6.51 4.76 -0.85
N ILE A 86 -5.84 5.88 -0.55
CA ILE A 86 -5.30 6.16 0.81
C ILE A 86 -6.38 6.05 1.89
N THR A 87 -7.61 6.46 1.60
CA THR A 87 -8.74 6.49 2.55
C THR A 87 -9.88 5.56 2.16
N ALA A 88 -9.65 4.62 1.24
CA ALA A 88 -10.72 3.77 0.69
C ALA A 88 -11.26 2.72 1.67
N HIS A 89 -10.41 2.22 2.55
CA HIS A 89 -10.77 1.14 3.47
C HIS A 89 -10.93 1.67 4.89
N ALA A 90 -11.88 1.08 5.62
CA ALA A 90 -12.01 1.28 7.06
C ALA A 90 -10.78 0.71 7.81
N PRO A 91 -10.52 1.16 9.04
CA PRO A 91 -9.48 0.58 9.89
C PRO A 91 -9.65 -0.93 10.04
N GLY A 92 -8.55 -1.67 9.93
CA GLY A 92 -8.49 -3.10 10.17
C GLY A 92 -7.51 -3.42 11.30
N TYR A 93 -7.80 -4.50 12.03
CA TYR A 93 -7.00 -4.97 13.16
C TYR A 93 -6.93 -6.51 13.15
N ILE A 94 -5.83 -7.08 13.64
CA ILE A 94 -5.74 -8.52 13.98
C ILE A 94 -6.30 -8.72 15.39
N ASP A 95 -5.88 -7.88 16.33
CA ASP A 95 -6.38 -7.83 17.70
C ASP A 95 -6.17 -6.43 18.28
N GLN A 96 -7.15 -5.55 18.10
CA GLN A 96 -7.06 -4.13 18.47
C GLN A 96 -6.52 -3.86 19.90
N PRO A 97 -6.92 -4.59 20.97
CA PRO A 97 -6.37 -4.33 22.31
C PRO A 97 -4.90 -4.75 22.48
N SER A 98 -4.38 -5.61 21.61
CA SER A 98 -3.03 -6.16 21.69
C SER A 98 -2.01 -5.43 20.80
N GLU A 99 -2.45 -4.55 19.91
CA GLU A 99 -1.57 -3.87 18.95
C GLU A 99 -1.01 -2.56 19.50
N THR A 100 0.32 -2.38 19.45
CA THR A 100 0.96 -1.08 19.76
C THR A 100 1.11 -0.22 18.52
N ILE A 101 1.44 -0.87 17.39
CA ILE A 101 1.55 -0.24 16.09
C ILE A 101 0.41 -0.80 15.26
N VAL A 102 -0.45 0.08 14.77
CA VAL A 102 -1.67 -0.27 14.04
C VAL A 102 -1.56 0.12 12.58
N GLY A 103 -2.34 -0.55 11.74
CA GLY A 103 -2.47 -0.23 10.32
C GLY A 103 -2.42 -1.47 9.45
N LEU A 104 -3.53 -1.74 8.77
CA LEU A 104 -3.64 -2.76 7.74
C LEU A 104 -3.97 -2.11 6.39
N GLN A 105 -3.63 -2.81 5.30
CA GLN A 105 -3.93 -2.34 3.93
C GLN A 105 -5.43 -2.28 3.64
N THR A 106 -6.22 -3.14 4.30
CA THR A 106 -7.68 -3.18 4.21
C THR A 106 -8.27 -3.30 5.62
N HIS A 107 -9.60 -3.44 5.71
CA HIS A 107 -10.30 -3.66 6.97
C HIS A 107 -10.04 -5.04 7.61
N ALA A 108 -9.32 -5.95 6.96
CA ALA A 108 -9.07 -7.30 7.46
C ALA A 108 -7.66 -7.81 7.14
N SER A 109 -7.15 -8.69 8.00
CA SER A 109 -5.84 -9.34 7.86
C SER A 109 -5.79 -10.24 6.63
N LEU A 110 -4.67 -10.18 5.89
CA LEU A 110 -4.41 -10.95 4.67
C LEU A 110 -5.42 -10.74 3.52
N LYS A 111 -6.33 -9.76 3.64
CA LYS A 111 -7.25 -9.39 2.58
C LYS A 111 -6.59 -8.40 1.62
N ARG A 112 -6.58 -8.75 0.33
CA ARG A 112 -5.93 -7.95 -0.72
C ARG A 112 -6.88 -6.89 -1.26
N ALA A 113 -6.40 -5.65 -1.35
CA ALA A 113 -7.09 -4.59 -2.07
C ALA A 113 -6.85 -4.69 -3.58
N ILE A 114 -7.74 -4.13 -4.38
CA ILE A 114 -7.56 -4.05 -5.83
C ILE A 114 -7.04 -2.67 -6.19
N MET A 115 -5.89 -2.63 -6.87
CA MET A 115 -5.22 -1.40 -7.31
C MET A 115 -5.58 -1.11 -8.77
N PRO A 116 -6.68 -0.36 -9.06
CA PRO A 116 -7.16 -0.20 -10.44
C PRO A 116 -6.22 0.61 -11.34
N PHE A 117 -5.37 1.45 -10.75
CA PHE A 117 -4.47 2.36 -11.48
C PHE A 117 -3.16 1.70 -11.93
N GLY A 118 -2.87 0.47 -11.48
CA GLY A 118 -1.67 -0.29 -11.90
C GLY A 118 -1.76 -0.89 -13.30
N GLY A 119 -2.97 -0.91 -13.87
CA GLY A 119 -3.22 -1.34 -15.24
C GLY A 119 -4.01 -2.63 -15.37
N TRP A 120 -4.92 -2.62 -16.35
CA TRP A 120 -5.84 -3.71 -16.66
C TRP A 120 -5.15 -4.91 -17.36
N ARG A 121 -3.93 -4.69 -17.87
CA ARG A 121 -3.24 -5.60 -18.79
C ARG A 121 -1.83 -5.88 -18.32
N THR A 122 -1.71 -6.60 -17.23
CA THR A 122 -0.42 -7.17 -16.84
C THR A 122 -0.35 -8.60 -17.37
N PRO A 123 0.18 -8.82 -18.60
CA PRO A 123 0.39 -10.17 -19.12
C PRO A 123 1.32 -10.92 -18.18
N GLY A 124 0.96 -12.16 -17.84
CA GLY A 124 1.73 -13.01 -16.91
C GLY A 124 1.50 -12.78 -15.42
N SER A 125 0.65 -11.84 -15.02
CA SER A 125 0.31 -11.70 -13.60
C SER A 125 -0.68 -12.78 -13.15
N ARG A 126 -0.52 -13.28 -11.92
CA ARG A 126 -1.52 -14.12 -11.23
C ARG A 126 -2.89 -13.43 -11.07
N TYR A 127 -3.05 -12.19 -11.54
CA TYR A 127 -4.35 -11.53 -11.67
C TYR A 127 -5.20 -12.07 -12.82
N CYS A 128 -4.65 -12.78 -13.82
CA CYS A 128 -5.47 -13.25 -14.96
C CYS A 128 -6.59 -14.25 -14.56
N PRO A 129 -6.33 -15.26 -13.69
CA PRO A 129 -7.40 -16.07 -13.09
C PRO A 129 -8.39 -15.24 -12.26
N PHE A 130 -7.91 -14.20 -11.57
CA PHE A 130 -8.72 -13.32 -10.73
C PHE A 130 -9.66 -12.42 -11.55
N ILE A 131 -9.16 -11.83 -12.65
CA ILE A 131 -9.95 -11.06 -13.60
C ILE A 131 -10.96 -11.96 -14.33
N ARG A 132 -10.59 -13.22 -14.58
CA ARG A 132 -11.51 -14.24 -15.12
C ARG A 132 -12.62 -14.58 -14.13
N TRP A 133 -12.28 -14.80 -12.86
CA TRP A 133 -13.23 -15.03 -11.76
C TRP A 133 -14.19 -13.84 -11.58
N ALA A 134 -13.66 -12.61 -11.51
CA ALA A 134 -14.48 -11.40 -11.39
C ALA A 134 -15.47 -11.20 -12.56
N ARG A 135 -15.11 -11.65 -13.78
CA ARG A 135 -16.00 -11.66 -14.95
C ARG A 135 -17.08 -12.75 -14.86
N THR A 136 -16.77 -13.94 -14.35
CA THR A 136 -17.73 -15.05 -14.23
C THR A 136 -18.66 -14.92 -13.02
N SER A 137 -18.26 -14.20 -11.97
CA SER A 137 -19.03 -14.04 -10.73
C SER A 137 -20.12 -12.96 -10.80
N GLY A 138 -20.40 -12.40 -11.99
CA GLY A 138 -21.44 -11.37 -12.15
C GLY A 138 -21.15 -10.05 -11.43
N ILE A 139 -19.90 -9.84 -10.99
CA ILE A 139 -19.45 -8.59 -10.38
C ILE A 139 -19.35 -7.55 -11.49
N ALA A 140 -20.46 -6.84 -11.72
CA ALA A 140 -20.48 -5.65 -12.55
C ALA A 140 -19.60 -4.61 -11.87
N TRP A 141 -18.38 -4.42 -12.37
CA TRP A 141 -17.49 -3.37 -11.89
C TRP A 141 -18.18 -2.01 -12.10
N PRO A 142 -18.73 -1.36 -11.05
CA PRO A 142 -19.48 -0.12 -11.20
C PRO A 142 -18.55 1.06 -11.52
N PHE A 143 -17.26 0.85 -11.36
CA PHE A 143 -16.25 1.88 -11.51
C PHE A 143 -15.95 2.13 -12.97
N ARG A 144 -15.92 3.42 -13.32
CA ARG A 144 -15.45 3.93 -14.61
C ARG A 144 -13.92 3.82 -14.67
N ILE A 145 -13.41 2.59 -14.55
CA ILE A 145 -11.98 2.30 -14.65
C ILE A 145 -11.54 2.80 -16.01
N ARG A 146 -10.52 3.65 -15.99
CA ARG A 146 -9.87 4.15 -17.19
C ARG A 146 -8.76 3.17 -17.53
N CYS A 147 -8.71 2.71 -18.77
CA CYS A 147 -7.57 1.92 -19.24
C CYS A 147 -6.29 2.73 -19.00
N THR A 148 -5.32 2.21 -18.25
CA THR A 148 -4.07 2.95 -17.97
C THR A 148 -3.27 3.27 -19.23
N ALA A 149 -3.43 2.49 -20.30
CA ALA A 149 -2.79 2.76 -21.59
C ALA A 149 -3.44 3.91 -22.39
N CYS A 150 -4.72 4.21 -22.16
CA CYS A 150 -5.46 5.17 -23.01
C CYS A 150 -6.32 6.18 -22.23
N TYR A 151 -6.34 6.10 -20.90
CA TYR A 151 -7.17 6.86 -19.96
C TYR A 151 -8.67 6.97 -20.33
N ARG A 152 -9.19 6.05 -21.16
CA ARG A 152 -10.59 5.98 -21.59
C ARG A 152 -11.38 4.99 -20.73
N PRO A 153 -12.68 5.21 -20.49
CA PRO A 153 -13.55 4.23 -19.83
C PRO A 153 -13.44 2.87 -20.53
N ILE A 154 -13.29 1.79 -19.76
CA ILE A 154 -13.13 0.41 -20.29
C ILE A 154 -14.15 0.03 -21.38
N PRO A 155 -15.46 0.37 -21.30
CA PRO A 155 -16.42 0.03 -22.35
C PRO A 155 -16.12 0.67 -23.72
N ARG A 156 -15.27 1.71 -23.75
CA ARG A 156 -14.87 2.43 -24.96
C ARG A 156 -13.40 2.14 -25.35
N CYS A 157 -12.75 1.19 -24.70
CA CYS A 157 -11.36 0.81 -24.97
C CYS A 157 -11.32 -0.31 -26.03
N ARG A 158 -10.99 0.05 -27.28
CA ARG A 158 -10.95 -0.88 -28.45
C ARG A 158 -9.79 -1.87 -28.44
N SER A 159 -8.86 -1.73 -27.51
CA SER A 159 -7.88 -2.76 -27.21
C SER A 159 -8.53 -3.62 -26.11
N GLY A 160 -9.17 -4.79 -26.30
CA GLY A 160 -8.86 -5.95 -27.13
C GLY A 160 -7.77 -6.80 -26.46
N CYS A 161 -8.09 -7.78 -25.60
CA CYS A 161 -7.16 -8.63 -24.81
C CYS A 161 -6.23 -9.54 -25.65
N GLY A 162 -5.60 -9.00 -26.69
CA GLY A 162 -4.52 -9.64 -27.43
C GLY A 162 -3.15 -9.16 -26.94
N PRO A 163 -2.07 -9.89 -27.30
CA PRO A 163 -0.70 -9.49 -27.01
C PRO A 163 -0.46 -8.09 -27.60
N SER A 164 0.20 -7.24 -26.83
CA SER A 164 0.60 -5.90 -27.25
C SER A 164 1.57 -6.01 -28.43
N SER A 165 1.08 -5.90 -29.66
CA SER A 165 1.93 -5.49 -30.78
C SER A 165 2.31 -4.03 -30.56
N ALA A 166 3.56 -3.78 -30.19
CA ALA A 166 4.12 -2.44 -30.09
C ALA A 166 3.88 -1.66 -31.41
N PRO A 167 3.64 -0.34 -31.35
CA PRO A 167 3.57 0.46 -32.57
C PRO A 167 4.94 0.44 -33.24
N ALA A 168 4.96 0.02 -34.51
CA ALA A 168 6.14 0.08 -35.36
C ALA A 168 6.65 1.51 -35.40
N ALA A 169 7.89 1.72 -34.97
CA ALA A 169 8.60 2.97 -35.18
C ALA A 169 8.73 3.21 -36.70
N SER A 170 7.91 4.11 -37.25
CA SER A 170 8.10 4.59 -38.61
C SER A 170 9.40 5.38 -38.65
N ARG A 171 10.42 4.76 -39.24
CA ARG A 171 11.68 5.39 -39.64
C ARG A 171 11.38 6.70 -40.38
N ARG A 172 11.92 7.81 -39.89
CA ARG A 172 12.18 8.98 -40.76
C ARG A 172 13.36 8.61 -41.65
N SER A 173 13.08 8.30 -42.91
CA SER A 173 14.06 8.42 -44.00
C SER A 173 14.21 9.91 -44.36
N GLY A 174 15.41 10.27 -44.81
CA GLY A 174 15.78 11.63 -45.25
C GLY A 174 15.00 12.14 -46.45
#